data_AF-A0A3D3QP72-F1
#
_entry.id   AF-A0A3D3QP72-F1
#
_cell.length_a   1.000
_cell.length_b   1.000
_cell.length_c   1.000
_cell.angle_alpha   90.00
_cell.angle_beta   90.00
_cell.angle_gamma   90.00
#
_symmetry.space_group_name_H-M   'P 1'
#
loop_
_entity.id
_entity.type
_entity.pdbx_description
1 polymer ?
#
loop_
_entity_poly.entity_id
_entity_poly.type
_entity_poly.pdbx_seq_one_letter_code
_entity_poly.pdbx_strand_id
1 'polypeptide(L)'
;AAARPETAVQDTAGGVWVDSKGIVWQNLFDEDLWSYNIALAREVAEMGFPEIQWDYIRFPDAPASDMARAVFTGGESKRRVDAVRGFLRYAEKELSDLPVRSTADVFGVTTSFRRDVGIGQVWESFIDVIDVALPMVYPSHYWEGSFGYSDPNAYPYEVVYAALRDALRRSGAVEGAGLTRPWLQDFSIGSPVYGPAEVRAQIQATYDVGLNEWILWNSSTRYSLAALEPINGFENDPLVRVAGVLSPTSRRYEIMDSVEAHDFTLFEMMRELDADTGATGAMDESLDSIVASRDSIEGS
;
A
#
# COMPACT_ATOMS: atom_id res chain seq x y z
N ALA A 1 14.12 5.76 -19.52
CA ALA A 1 13.39 5.22 -20.68
C ALA A 1 13.62 5.99 -21.99
N ALA A 2 13.23 7.27 -22.12
CA ALA A 2 13.35 8.00 -23.40
C ALA A 2 14.79 8.07 -23.97
N ALA A 3 15.81 8.11 -23.11
CA ALA A 3 17.22 8.12 -23.53
C ALA A 3 17.82 6.73 -23.81
N ARG A 4 17.15 5.65 -23.38
CA ARG A 4 17.55 4.23 -23.51
C ARG A 4 16.33 3.38 -23.91
N PRO A 5 15.74 3.62 -25.10
CA PRO A 5 14.49 2.98 -25.54
C PRO A 5 14.58 1.44 -25.62
N GLU A 6 15.79 0.89 -25.75
CA GLU A 6 16.07 -0.54 -25.74
C GLU A 6 15.79 -1.22 -24.40
N THR A 7 15.86 -0.46 -23.30
CA THR A 7 15.60 -0.95 -21.93
C THR A 7 14.15 -0.72 -21.49
N ALA A 8 13.31 -0.14 -22.35
CA ALA A 8 11.92 0.18 -22.07
C ALA A 8 10.98 -0.99 -22.40
N VAL A 9 9.77 -0.94 -21.84
CA VAL A 9 8.65 -1.77 -22.31
C VAL A 9 8.36 -1.40 -23.78
N GLN A 10 8.13 -2.40 -24.63
CA GLN A 10 7.90 -2.20 -26.07
C GLN A 10 6.42 -2.29 -26.41
N ASP A 11 6.00 -1.65 -27.50
CA ASP A 11 4.62 -1.70 -28.00
C ASP A 11 4.46 -2.82 -29.04
N THR A 12 3.29 -3.47 -29.08
CA THR A 12 2.95 -4.46 -30.12
C THR A 12 2.93 -3.86 -31.53
N ALA A 13 2.69 -2.54 -31.66
CA ALA A 13 2.81 -1.80 -32.92
C ALA A 13 4.26 -1.44 -33.29
N GLY A 14 5.23 -1.75 -32.42
CA GLY A 14 6.63 -1.41 -32.55
C GLY A 14 7.00 -0.10 -31.84
N GLY A 15 8.25 -0.02 -31.37
CA GLY A 15 8.76 1.12 -30.60
C GLY A 15 8.42 1.03 -29.11
N VAL A 16 8.66 2.13 -28.40
CA VAL A 16 8.47 2.21 -26.95
C VAL A 16 6.98 2.25 -26.60
N TRP A 17 6.57 1.43 -25.64
CA TRP A 17 5.22 1.48 -25.10
C TRP A 17 5.03 2.69 -24.19
N VAL A 18 3.95 3.40 -24.44
CA VAL A 18 3.49 4.55 -23.65
C VAL A 18 2.07 4.24 -23.21
N ASP A 19 1.81 4.36 -21.91
CA ASP A 19 0.46 4.20 -21.37
C ASP A 19 -0.43 5.41 -21.69
N SER A 20 -1.72 5.29 -21.42
CA SER A 20 -2.70 6.38 -21.62
C SER A 20 -2.43 7.61 -20.76
N LYS A 21 -1.59 7.50 -19.72
CA LYS A 21 -1.12 8.62 -18.89
C LYS A 21 0.15 9.28 -19.43
N GLY A 22 0.71 8.78 -20.55
CA GLY A 22 1.92 9.33 -21.15
C GLY A 22 3.22 8.86 -20.48
N ILE A 23 3.16 7.86 -19.60
CA ILE A 23 4.34 7.36 -18.87
C ILE A 23 5.06 6.33 -19.73
N VAL A 24 6.39 6.46 -19.73
CA VAL A 24 7.28 5.47 -20.35
C VAL A 24 7.94 4.64 -19.27
N TRP A 25 7.73 3.33 -19.34
CA TRP A 25 8.18 2.38 -18.33
C TRP A 25 9.45 1.66 -18.75
N GLN A 26 10.38 1.53 -17.81
CA GLN A 26 11.52 0.63 -17.95
C GLN A 26 11.07 -0.82 -17.79
N ASN A 27 11.76 -1.74 -18.46
CA ASN A 27 11.45 -3.16 -18.40
C ASN A 27 12.21 -3.83 -17.26
N LEU A 28 11.51 -4.24 -16.19
CA LEU A 28 12.14 -4.86 -15.02
C LEU A 28 12.78 -6.23 -15.31
N PHE A 29 12.56 -6.84 -16.48
CA PHE A 29 13.30 -8.04 -16.88
C PHE A 29 14.72 -7.75 -17.43
N ASP A 30 15.08 -6.48 -17.58
CA ASP A 30 16.40 -6.06 -18.06
C ASP A 30 17.40 -5.97 -16.89
N GLU A 31 18.30 -6.95 -16.78
CA GLU A 31 19.31 -7.01 -15.72
C GLU A 31 20.41 -5.91 -15.86
N ASP A 32 20.58 -5.30 -17.03
CA ASP A 32 21.48 -4.16 -17.18
C ASP A 32 20.92 -2.94 -16.41
N LEU A 33 19.59 -2.81 -16.34
CA LEU A 33 18.95 -1.80 -15.48
C LEU A 33 19.14 -2.10 -13.99
N TRP A 34 19.16 -3.37 -13.61
CA TRP A 34 19.41 -3.75 -12.22
C TRP A 34 20.80 -3.30 -11.83
N SER A 35 21.80 -3.68 -12.62
CA SER A 35 23.21 -3.32 -12.42
C SER A 35 23.41 -1.80 -12.33
N TYR A 36 22.73 -1.03 -13.17
CA TYR A 36 22.78 0.42 -13.14
C TYR A 36 22.21 1.01 -11.82
N ASN A 37 21.03 0.56 -11.39
CA ASN A 37 20.42 1.05 -10.15
C ASN A 37 21.22 0.63 -8.91
N ILE A 38 21.82 -0.57 -8.91
CA ILE A 38 22.70 -1.01 -7.83
C ILE A 38 23.97 -0.16 -7.77
N ALA A 39 24.56 0.21 -8.90
CA ALA A 39 25.75 1.07 -8.92
C ALA A 39 25.47 2.43 -8.26
N LEU A 40 24.31 3.03 -8.56
CA LEU A 40 23.86 4.28 -7.91
C LEU A 40 23.61 4.08 -6.41
N ALA A 41 22.94 2.99 -6.03
CA ALA A 41 22.68 2.68 -4.63
C ALA A 41 23.98 2.47 -3.83
N ARG A 42 24.98 1.81 -4.42
CA ARG A 42 26.32 1.66 -3.82
C ARG A 42 26.99 3.02 -3.63
N GLU A 43 26.98 3.89 -4.63
CA GLU A 43 27.53 5.24 -4.50
C GLU A 43 26.88 6.02 -3.35
N VAL A 44 25.55 5.99 -3.25
CA VAL A 44 24.80 6.65 -2.18
C VAL A 44 25.09 6.01 -0.80
N ALA A 45 25.20 4.69 -0.72
CA ALA A 45 25.58 4.00 0.51
C ALA A 45 27.01 4.35 0.96
N GLU A 46 27.96 4.44 0.03
CA GLU A 46 29.35 4.86 0.30
C GLU A 46 29.46 6.33 0.73
N MET A 47 28.50 7.18 0.34
CA MET A 47 28.36 8.56 0.86
C MET A 47 27.86 8.61 2.31
N GLY A 48 27.45 7.47 2.89
CA GLY A 48 27.04 7.34 4.28
C GLY A 48 25.54 7.41 4.54
N PHE A 49 24.71 7.32 3.49
CA PHE A 49 23.26 7.17 3.69
C PHE A 49 22.97 5.79 4.29
N PRO A 50 22.14 5.71 5.35
CA PRO A 50 21.94 4.47 6.10
C PRO A 50 20.92 3.52 5.47
N GLU A 51 20.17 3.98 4.47
CA GLU A 51 19.06 3.25 3.87
C GLU A 51 18.97 3.56 2.36
N ILE A 52 18.78 2.52 1.56
CA ILE A 52 18.35 2.61 0.17
C ILE A 52 16.91 2.13 0.12
N GLN A 53 16.03 3.06 -0.24
CA GLN A 53 14.61 2.80 -0.40
C GLN A 53 14.30 2.62 -1.88
N TRP A 54 13.91 1.41 -2.24
CA TRP A 54 13.49 1.09 -3.60
C TRP A 54 12.04 1.51 -3.80
N ASP A 55 11.88 2.76 -4.21
CA ASP A 55 10.60 3.41 -4.45
C ASP A 55 9.89 2.79 -5.67
N TYR A 56 8.74 2.16 -5.43
CA TYR A 56 7.85 1.61 -6.45
C TYR A 56 8.51 0.58 -7.40
N ILE A 57 9.21 -0.43 -6.88
CA ILE A 57 9.62 -1.58 -7.73
C ILE A 57 8.37 -2.37 -8.14
N ARG A 58 7.90 -2.12 -9.37
CA ARG A 58 6.71 -2.78 -9.91
C ARG A 58 6.63 -2.73 -11.42
N PHE A 59 5.70 -3.52 -11.94
CA PHE A 59 5.22 -3.40 -13.32
C PHE A 59 4.14 -2.30 -13.44
N PRO A 60 3.88 -1.81 -14.67
CA PRO A 60 2.86 -0.80 -14.92
C PRO A 60 1.49 -1.25 -14.40
N ASP A 61 0.79 -0.33 -13.74
CA ASP A 61 -0.61 -0.49 -13.33
C ASP A 61 -1.46 0.37 -14.27
N ALA A 62 -1.71 -0.16 -15.47
CA ALA A 62 -2.43 0.53 -16.54
C ALA A 62 -3.70 -0.27 -16.91
N PRO A 63 -4.71 0.38 -17.52
CA PRO A 63 -5.92 -0.29 -17.98
C PRO A 63 -5.61 -1.49 -18.89
N ALA A 64 -6.51 -2.47 -18.92
CA ALA A 64 -6.32 -3.69 -19.72
C ALA A 64 -6.07 -3.40 -21.22
N SER A 65 -6.67 -2.32 -21.74
CA SER A 65 -6.45 -1.84 -23.11
C SER A 65 -5.01 -1.39 -23.37
N ASP A 66 -4.37 -0.74 -22.40
CA ASP A 66 -2.97 -0.35 -22.50
C ASP A 66 -2.05 -1.55 -22.33
N MET A 67 -2.34 -2.40 -21.35
CA MET A 67 -1.56 -3.61 -21.07
C MET A 67 -1.61 -4.62 -22.23
N ALA A 68 -2.67 -4.63 -23.05
CA ALA A 68 -2.76 -5.44 -24.25
C ALA A 68 -1.73 -5.07 -25.32
N ARG A 69 -1.17 -3.84 -25.27
CA ARG A 69 -0.10 -3.38 -26.16
C ARG A 69 1.30 -3.55 -25.57
N ALA A 70 1.41 -3.79 -24.25
CA ALA A 70 2.68 -3.83 -23.55
C ALA A 70 3.44 -5.15 -23.82
N VAL A 71 4.66 -5.05 -24.33
CA VAL A 71 5.58 -6.16 -24.59
C VAL A 71 6.79 -6.03 -23.68
N PHE A 72 6.91 -6.98 -22.76
CA PHE A 72 8.03 -7.11 -21.84
C PHE A 72 9.07 -8.06 -22.45
N THR A 73 10.12 -7.51 -23.04
CA THR A 73 11.21 -8.31 -23.61
C THR A 73 11.96 -9.05 -22.49
N GLY A 74 12.45 -10.26 -22.75
CA GLY A 74 13.20 -11.03 -21.74
C GLY A 74 12.37 -11.69 -20.63
N GLY A 75 11.04 -11.53 -20.59
CA GLY A 75 10.19 -12.24 -19.62
C GLY A 75 8.71 -12.29 -19.99
N GLU A 76 8.10 -13.47 -19.85
CA GLU A 76 6.64 -13.61 -19.93
C GLU A 76 5.97 -12.88 -18.74
N SER A 77 4.80 -12.30 -18.96
CA SER A 77 3.99 -11.62 -17.94
C SER A 77 3.73 -12.45 -16.67
N LYS A 78 3.86 -13.77 -16.75
CA LYS A 78 3.74 -14.71 -15.61
C LYS A 78 4.91 -14.66 -14.62
N ARG A 79 6.03 -14.02 -14.98
CA ARG A 79 7.26 -13.97 -14.17
C ARG A 79 7.47 -12.63 -13.48
N ARG A 80 6.45 -11.77 -13.41
CA ARG A 80 6.55 -10.44 -12.78
C ARG A 80 6.98 -10.50 -11.33
N VAL A 81 6.36 -11.42 -10.56
CA VAL A 81 6.71 -11.67 -9.16
C VAL A 81 8.16 -12.14 -9.03
N ASP A 82 8.61 -13.04 -9.92
CA ASP A 82 10.00 -13.51 -9.95
C ASP A 82 10.98 -12.38 -10.27
N ALA A 83 10.60 -11.44 -11.16
CA ALA A 83 11.46 -10.32 -11.53
C ALA A 83 11.62 -9.31 -10.40
N VAL A 84 10.53 -8.96 -9.69
CA VAL A 84 10.60 -8.09 -8.51
C VAL A 84 11.45 -8.74 -7.42
N ARG A 85 11.19 -10.01 -7.09
CA ARG A 85 12.01 -10.78 -6.13
C ARG A 85 13.47 -10.86 -6.58
N GLY A 86 13.70 -11.11 -7.86
CA GLY A 86 15.03 -11.23 -8.46
C GLY A 86 15.84 -9.96 -8.30
N PHE A 87 15.25 -8.81 -8.61
CA PHE A 87 15.88 -7.51 -8.40
C PHE A 87 16.20 -7.26 -6.92
N LEU A 88 15.25 -7.49 -6.01
CA LEU A 88 15.45 -7.29 -4.57
C LEU A 88 16.55 -8.18 -4.01
N ARG A 89 16.58 -9.45 -4.39
CA ARG A 89 17.64 -10.39 -4.02
C ARG A 89 19.00 -10.00 -4.61
N TYR A 90 19.01 -9.48 -5.83
CA TYR A 90 20.23 -8.96 -6.45
C TYR A 90 20.74 -7.73 -5.68
N ALA A 91 19.86 -6.80 -5.32
CA ALA A 91 20.18 -5.65 -4.49
C ALA A 91 20.74 -6.04 -3.12
N GLU A 92 20.06 -6.93 -2.41
CA GLU A 92 20.48 -7.48 -1.12
C GLU A 92 21.91 -8.05 -1.19
N LYS A 93 22.17 -8.91 -2.20
CA LYS A 93 23.48 -9.53 -2.38
C LYS A 93 24.56 -8.50 -2.69
N GLU A 94 24.32 -7.62 -3.65
CA GLU A 94 25.33 -6.67 -4.09
C GLU A 94 25.65 -5.65 -3.00
N LEU A 95 24.66 -5.19 -2.22
CA LEU A 95 24.89 -4.21 -1.15
C LEU A 95 25.35 -4.82 0.19
N SER A 96 25.47 -6.14 0.28
CA SER A 96 25.75 -6.86 1.53
C SER A 96 27.08 -6.52 2.21
N ASP A 97 28.03 -5.93 1.49
CA ASP A 97 29.32 -5.49 2.02
C ASP A 97 29.31 -4.06 2.60
N LEU A 98 28.17 -3.36 2.50
CA LEU A 98 27.98 -2.00 2.98
C LEU A 98 27.07 -1.96 4.22
N PRO A 99 27.26 -1.01 5.14
CA PRO A 99 26.42 -0.84 6.32
C PRO A 99 25.12 -0.09 5.98
N VAL A 100 24.36 -0.59 5.01
CA VAL A 100 23.14 0.06 4.48
C VAL A 100 21.95 -0.89 4.57
N ARG A 101 20.77 -0.37 4.91
CA ARG A 101 19.51 -1.12 4.83
C ARG A 101 18.91 -1.04 3.45
N SER A 102 18.35 -2.13 2.96
CA SER A 102 17.55 -2.22 1.74
C SER A 102 16.07 -2.27 2.09
N THR A 103 15.31 -1.26 1.70
CA THR A 103 13.87 -1.14 1.97
C THR A 103 13.08 -1.04 0.67
N ALA A 104 11.81 -1.45 0.67
CA ALA A 104 11.00 -1.50 -0.54
C ALA A 104 9.59 -0.95 -0.33
N ASP A 105 9.22 0.03 -1.15
CA ASP A 105 7.87 0.58 -1.20
C ASP A 105 6.96 -0.33 -2.01
N VAL A 106 5.88 -0.77 -1.37
CA VAL A 106 4.92 -1.71 -1.95
C VAL A 106 3.50 -1.21 -1.77
N PHE A 107 2.61 -1.61 -2.68
CA PHE A 107 1.22 -1.19 -2.58
C PHE A 107 0.60 -1.72 -1.30
N GLY A 108 -0.17 -0.89 -0.60
CA GLY A 108 -0.85 -1.29 0.65
C GLY A 108 -1.75 -2.51 0.46
N VAL A 109 -2.36 -2.69 -0.71
CA VAL A 109 -3.17 -3.88 -1.02
C VAL A 109 -2.38 -5.19 -0.86
N THR A 110 -1.07 -5.16 -1.09
CA THR A 110 -0.18 -6.33 -0.99
C THR A 110 -0.16 -6.91 0.43
N THR A 111 -0.47 -6.12 1.47
CA THR A 111 -0.51 -6.64 2.85
C THR A 111 -1.62 -7.66 3.08
N SER A 112 -2.75 -7.54 2.37
CA SER A 112 -3.92 -8.42 2.55
C SER A 112 -4.24 -9.31 1.34
N PHE A 113 -3.92 -8.87 0.12
CA PHE A 113 -4.13 -9.68 -1.09
C PHE A 113 -3.05 -10.75 -1.24
N ARG A 114 -3.50 -12.00 -1.46
CA ARG A 114 -2.64 -13.18 -1.60
C ARG A 114 -2.17 -13.47 -3.03
N ARG A 115 -2.67 -12.71 -4.01
CA ARG A 115 -2.34 -12.87 -5.42
C ARG A 115 -1.79 -11.56 -5.94
N ASP A 116 -0.91 -11.66 -6.93
CA ASP A 116 -0.44 -10.50 -7.67
C ASP A 116 -1.63 -9.82 -8.35
N VAL A 117 -1.74 -8.50 -8.18
CA VAL A 117 -2.74 -7.66 -8.85
C VAL A 117 -2.28 -7.23 -10.26
N GLY A 118 -1.13 -7.75 -10.70
CA GLY A 118 -0.55 -7.54 -12.02
C GLY A 118 0.73 -6.71 -12.00
N ILE A 119 1.15 -6.24 -10.83
CA ILE A 119 2.27 -5.32 -10.61
C ILE A 119 3.56 -6.04 -10.17
N GLY A 120 3.50 -7.36 -9.96
CA GLY A 120 4.64 -8.19 -9.54
C GLY A 120 4.89 -8.21 -8.03
N GLN A 121 3.95 -7.74 -7.21
CA GLN A 121 4.11 -7.67 -5.76
C GLN A 121 3.22 -8.72 -5.07
N VAL A 122 3.86 -9.64 -4.35
CA VAL A 122 3.21 -10.62 -3.47
C VAL A 122 3.99 -10.61 -2.16
N TRP A 123 3.32 -10.37 -1.03
CA TRP A 123 3.99 -10.13 0.26
C TRP A 123 5.05 -11.18 0.60
N GLU A 124 4.67 -12.46 0.58
CA GLU A 124 5.55 -13.57 0.93
C GLU A 124 6.68 -13.80 -0.08
N SER A 125 6.60 -13.21 -1.28
CA SER A 125 7.62 -13.39 -2.30
C SER A 125 8.80 -12.45 -2.16
N PHE A 126 8.77 -11.45 -1.28
CA PHE A 126 9.87 -10.50 -1.14
C PHE A 126 10.24 -10.18 0.31
N ILE A 127 9.35 -10.42 1.28
CA ILE A 127 9.56 -9.98 2.66
C ILE A 127 10.84 -10.58 3.28
N ASP A 128 11.35 -11.71 2.79
CA ASP A 128 12.58 -12.37 3.26
C ASP A 128 13.86 -11.92 2.55
N VAL A 129 13.79 -11.00 1.58
CA VAL A 129 14.97 -10.52 0.79
C VAL A 129 15.14 -9.00 0.87
N ILE A 130 14.59 -8.39 1.91
CA ILE A 130 14.64 -6.96 2.21
C ILE A 130 14.66 -6.75 3.73
N ASP A 131 15.28 -5.67 4.20
CA ASP A 131 15.35 -5.38 5.63
C ASP A 131 14.03 -4.85 6.18
N VAL A 132 13.34 -3.99 5.41
CA VAL A 132 12.06 -3.37 5.80
C VAL A 132 11.13 -3.23 4.60
N ALA A 133 9.92 -3.79 4.71
CA ALA A 133 8.83 -3.55 3.77
C ALA A 133 8.08 -2.28 4.18
N LEU A 134 7.83 -1.42 3.20
CA LEU A 134 7.18 -0.13 3.37
C LEU A 134 5.82 -0.12 2.66
N PRO A 135 4.79 -0.82 3.19
CA PRO A 135 3.48 -0.83 2.56
C PRO A 135 2.86 0.57 2.62
N MET A 136 2.41 1.06 1.46
CA MET A 136 1.70 2.32 1.33
C MET A 136 0.23 2.12 1.67
N VAL A 137 -0.06 2.16 2.96
CA VAL A 137 -1.39 1.94 3.51
C VAL A 137 -2.13 3.26 3.55
N TYR A 138 -2.53 3.74 2.37
CA TYR A 138 -3.31 4.96 2.21
C TYR A 138 -4.79 4.60 2.16
N PRO A 139 -5.62 4.92 3.16
CA PRO A 139 -7.02 4.55 3.18
C PRO A 139 -7.79 5.00 1.92
N SER A 140 -7.40 6.12 1.31
CA SER A 140 -8.02 6.62 0.07
C SER A 140 -7.77 5.75 -1.17
N HIS A 141 -6.83 4.80 -1.10
CA HIS A 141 -6.46 3.91 -2.20
C HIS A 141 -7.11 2.52 -2.09
N TYR A 142 -7.88 2.29 -1.03
CA TYR A 142 -8.71 1.10 -0.88
C TYR A 142 -10.08 1.34 -1.53
N TRP A 143 -10.60 0.34 -2.23
CA TRP A 143 -11.90 0.44 -2.91
C TRP A 143 -13.05 0.09 -1.97
N GLU A 144 -14.27 0.52 -2.33
CA GLU A 144 -15.51 0.18 -1.64
C GLU A 144 -15.61 -1.32 -1.31
N GLY A 145 -15.93 -1.64 -0.07
CA GLY A 145 -16.01 -3.00 0.46
C GLY A 145 -14.68 -3.53 1.02
N SER A 146 -13.56 -2.82 0.85
CA SER A 146 -12.29 -3.19 1.50
C SER A 146 -12.46 -3.24 3.01
N PHE A 147 -12.09 -4.37 3.61
CA PHE A 147 -12.27 -4.64 5.04
C PHE A 147 -13.70 -4.47 5.57
N GLY A 148 -14.72 -4.53 4.70
CA GLY A 148 -16.13 -4.37 5.07
C GLY A 148 -16.63 -2.93 5.08
N TYR A 149 -15.82 -1.94 4.71
CA TYR A 149 -16.22 -0.53 4.70
C TYR A 149 -16.66 -0.07 3.32
N SER A 150 -17.81 0.59 3.23
CA SER A 150 -18.28 1.20 1.97
C SER A 150 -17.41 2.37 1.52
N ASP A 151 -16.88 3.14 2.47
CA ASP A 151 -15.91 4.21 2.23
C ASP A 151 -14.67 4.01 3.13
N PRO A 152 -13.68 3.19 2.71
CA PRO A 152 -12.47 2.95 3.51
C PRO A 152 -11.73 4.23 3.90
N ASN A 153 -11.80 5.29 3.07
CA ASN A 153 -11.11 6.55 3.33
C ASN A 153 -11.66 7.27 4.58
N ALA A 154 -12.90 7.00 4.97
CA ALA A 154 -13.53 7.53 6.18
C ALA A 154 -13.17 6.77 7.47
N TYR A 155 -12.50 5.61 7.37
CA TYR A 155 -12.14 4.74 8.49
C TYR A 155 -10.62 4.50 8.56
N PRO A 156 -9.80 5.56 8.70
CA PRO A 156 -8.34 5.47 8.61
C PRO A 156 -7.71 4.57 9.66
N TYR A 157 -8.25 4.52 10.89
CA TYR A 157 -7.73 3.64 11.93
C TYR A 157 -7.93 2.17 11.54
N GLU A 158 -9.13 1.81 11.12
CA GLU A 158 -9.55 0.42 10.89
C GLU A 158 -8.88 -0.16 9.65
N VAL A 159 -8.78 0.63 8.58
CA VAL A 159 -8.09 0.22 7.34
C VAL A 159 -6.60 -0.03 7.63
N VAL A 160 -5.93 0.88 8.33
CA VAL A 160 -4.51 0.71 8.67
C VAL A 160 -4.30 -0.46 9.63
N TYR A 161 -5.12 -0.56 10.68
CA TYR A 161 -5.04 -1.65 11.65
C TYR A 161 -5.23 -3.02 10.97
N ALA A 162 -6.25 -3.16 10.13
CA ALA A 162 -6.54 -4.40 9.43
C ALA A 162 -5.41 -4.78 8.45
N ALA A 163 -4.95 -3.82 7.63
CA ALA A 163 -3.88 -4.04 6.66
C ALA A 163 -2.56 -4.45 7.33
N LEU A 164 -2.16 -3.79 8.43
CA LEU A 164 -0.93 -4.10 9.13
C LEU A 164 -1.00 -5.39 9.94
N ARG A 165 -2.15 -5.68 10.54
CA ARG A 165 -2.37 -6.99 11.20
C ARG A 165 -2.20 -8.14 10.21
N ASP A 166 -2.70 -7.99 8.99
CA ASP A 166 -2.48 -8.97 7.93
C ASP A 166 -1.02 -9.05 7.50
N ALA A 167 -0.33 -7.92 7.33
CA ALA A 167 1.10 -7.88 7.03
C ALA A 167 1.90 -8.67 8.08
N LEU A 168 1.72 -8.37 9.37
CA LEU A 168 2.41 -9.03 10.47
C LEU A 168 2.11 -10.53 10.52
N ARG A 169 0.84 -10.92 10.38
CA ARG A 169 0.43 -12.33 10.34
C ARG A 169 1.10 -13.08 9.20
N ARG A 170 1.23 -12.45 8.03
CA ARG A 170 1.84 -13.05 6.84
C ARG A 170 3.37 -13.08 6.94
N SER A 171 4.00 -12.02 7.43
CA SER A 171 5.43 -11.99 7.72
C SER A 171 5.82 -13.08 8.72
N GLY A 172 5.02 -13.32 9.76
CA GLY A 172 5.25 -14.40 10.72
C GLY A 172 5.19 -15.82 10.14
N ALA A 173 4.71 -15.99 8.91
CA ALA A 173 4.71 -17.27 8.21
C ALA A 173 5.92 -17.45 7.27
N VAL A 174 6.81 -16.46 7.19
CA VAL A 174 8.00 -16.46 6.32
C VAL A 174 9.26 -16.39 7.18
N GLU A 175 10.13 -17.40 7.05
CA GLU A 175 11.42 -17.40 7.72
C GLU A 175 12.32 -16.29 7.17
N GLY A 176 12.99 -15.54 8.04
CA GLY A 176 13.84 -14.43 7.64
C GLY A 176 13.10 -13.18 7.17
N ALA A 177 11.78 -13.08 7.43
CA ALA A 177 11.00 -11.90 7.10
C ALA A 177 11.61 -10.62 7.71
N GLY A 178 11.80 -9.62 6.86
CA GLY A 178 12.13 -8.25 7.22
C GLY A 178 11.01 -7.56 8.00
N LEU A 179 11.33 -6.38 8.51
CA LEU A 179 10.42 -5.57 9.31
C LEU A 179 9.31 -4.97 8.43
N THR A 180 8.26 -4.47 9.07
CA THR A 180 7.18 -3.73 8.41
C THR A 180 7.12 -2.32 8.98
N ARG A 181 7.22 -1.31 8.12
CA ARG A 181 7.14 0.12 8.47
C ARG A 181 6.22 0.82 7.46
N PRO A 182 4.93 1.04 7.74
CA PRO A 182 4.02 1.60 6.76
C PRO A 182 4.35 3.04 6.37
N TRP A 183 4.06 3.36 5.11
CA TRP A 183 3.73 4.72 4.71
C TRP A 183 2.26 4.99 5.01
N LEU A 184 1.98 6.09 5.72
CA LEU A 184 0.65 6.53 6.12
C LEU A 184 0.28 7.81 5.36
N GLN A 185 -1.02 8.00 5.14
CA GLN A 185 -1.58 9.11 4.36
C GLN A 185 -1.70 10.39 5.21
N ASP A 186 -1.07 11.48 4.75
CA ASP A 186 -1.24 12.84 5.29
C ASP A 186 -1.70 13.81 4.19
N PHE A 187 -2.47 13.32 3.24
CA PHE A 187 -3.08 14.07 2.16
C PHE A 187 -4.56 13.70 2.02
N SER A 188 -5.31 14.50 1.25
CA SER A 188 -6.73 14.24 0.97
C SER A 188 -6.92 13.88 -0.50
N ILE A 189 -7.56 12.73 -0.75
CA ILE A 189 -8.18 12.41 -2.04
C ILE A 189 -9.67 12.26 -1.76
N GLY A 190 -10.49 13.08 -2.40
CA GLY A 190 -11.94 13.10 -2.16
C GLY A 190 -12.32 13.47 -0.73
N SER A 191 -13.33 12.80 -0.20
CA SER A 191 -13.81 12.94 1.18
C SER A 191 -13.43 11.70 2.00
N PRO A 192 -13.26 11.82 3.33
CA PRO A 192 -13.20 13.07 4.09
C PRO A 192 -11.90 13.83 3.83
N VAL A 193 -11.87 15.11 4.24
CA VAL A 193 -10.62 15.88 4.29
C VAL A 193 -9.79 15.36 5.47
N TYR A 194 -8.55 14.99 5.20
CA TYR A 194 -7.61 14.51 6.21
C TYR A 194 -7.02 15.69 6.97
N GLY A 195 -7.13 15.62 8.29
CA GLY A 195 -6.47 16.51 9.23
C GLY A 195 -5.80 15.72 10.35
N PRO A 196 -5.49 16.40 11.47
CA PRO A 196 -4.70 15.79 12.54
C PRO A 196 -5.29 14.50 13.13
N ALA A 197 -6.62 14.39 13.21
CA ALA A 197 -7.28 13.24 13.81
C ALA A 197 -7.25 12.01 12.90
N GLU A 198 -7.36 12.19 11.57
CA GLU A 198 -7.25 11.13 10.58
C GLU A 198 -5.82 10.60 10.49
N VAL A 199 -4.82 11.49 10.55
CA VAL A 199 -3.40 11.10 10.54
C VAL A 199 -3.03 10.39 11.85
N ARG A 200 -3.45 10.96 12.99
CA ARG A 200 -3.20 10.34 14.31
C ARG A 200 -3.86 8.97 14.43
N ALA A 201 -5.04 8.77 13.82
CA ALA A 201 -5.72 7.47 13.79
C ALA A 201 -4.84 6.38 13.16
N GLN A 202 -4.18 6.68 12.04
CA GLN A 202 -3.28 5.75 11.36
C GLN A 202 -2.02 5.44 12.17
N ILE A 203 -1.43 6.47 12.79
CA ILE A 203 -0.28 6.32 13.70
C ILE A 203 -0.67 5.43 14.88
N GLN A 204 -1.83 5.68 15.48
CA GLN A 204 -2.31 4.88 16.61
C GLN A 204 -2.59 3.43 16.21
N ALA A 205 -3.23 3.20 15.05
CA ALA A 205 -3.42 1.86 14.51
C ALA A 205 -2.10 1.10 14.34
N THR A 206 -1.05 1.78 13.90
CA THR A 206 0.30 1.22 13.79
C THR A 206 0.83 0.77 15.16
N TYR A 207 0.70 1.60 16.19
CA TYR A 207 1.09 1.23 17.56
C TYR A 207 0.27 0.08 18.12
N ASP A 208 -1.03 0.03 17.85
CA ASP A 208 -1.93 -0.98 18.39
C ASP A 208 -1.74 -2.37 17.79
N VAL A 209 -1.20 -2.46 16.56
CA VAL A 209 -0.73 -3.75 16.00
C VAL A 209 0.66 -4.15 16.50
N GLY A 210 1.32 -3.31 17.31
CA GLY A 210 2.63 -3.56 17.90
C GLY A 210 3.81 -3.03 17.10
N LEU A 211 3.58 -2.22 16.06
CA LEU A 211 4.64 -1.56 15.28
C LEU A 211 4.93 -0.17 15.83
N ASN A 212 6.21 0.22 15.90
CA ASN A 212 6.62 1.54 16.43
C ASN A 212 7.25 2.46 15.38
N GLU A 213 7.34 2.01 14.13
CA GLU A 213 7.94 2.76 13.03
C GLU A 213 6.90 2.98 11.92
N TRP A 214 6.89 4.17 11.34
CA TRP A 214 6.03 4.56 10.22
C TRP A 214 6.65 5.77 9.51
N ILE A 215 6.18 6.07 8.29
CA ILE A 215 6.54 7.26 7.51
C ILE A 215 5.26 7.96 7.06
N LEU A 216 5.23 9.31 6.99
CA LEU A 216 4.09 10.07 6.47
C LEU A 216 4.32 10.52 5.03
N TRP A 217 3.36 10.26 4.15
CA TRP A 217 3.39 10.73 2.77
C TRP A 217 2.47 11.94 2.56
N ASN A 218 3.01 12.97 1.91
CA ASN A 218 2.26 14.07 1.29
C ASN A 218 3.13 14.71 0.20
N SER A 219 2.66 14.70 -1.05
CA SER A 219 3.40 15.25 -2.21
C SER A 219 3.71 16.74 -2.11
N SER A 220 2.95 17.50 -1.32
CA SER A 220 3.20 18.91 -1.05
C SER A 220 4.21 19.17 0.08
N THR A 221 4.72 18.11 0.72
CA THR A 221 5.65 18.16 1.86
C THR A 221 5.09 19.01 3.02
N ARG A 222 3.77 19.06 3.17
CA ARG A 222 3.08 19.71 4.29
C ARG A 222 2.42 18.65 5.14
N TYR A 223 2.89 18.54 6.39
CA TYR A 223 2.43 17.51 7.31
C TYR A 223 1.57 18.07 8.43
N SER A 224 0.61 17.27 8.88
CA SER A 224 -0.28 17.54 10.01
C SER A 224 0.48 17.45 11.33
N LEU A 225 1.26 18.48 11.68
CA LEU A 225 2.12 18.47 12.88
C LEU A 225 1.37 18.19 14.19
N ALA A 226 0.10 18.61 14.31
CA ALA A 226 -0.73 18.31 15.48
C ALA A 226 -1.08 16.81 15.61
N ALA A 227 -0.88 16.04 14.55
CA ALA A 227 -0.95 14.59 14.56
C ALA A 227 0.35 13.93 15.01
N LEU A 228 1.41 14.67 15.39
CA LEU A 228 2.68 14.13 15.87
C LEU A 228 2.82 14.29 17.39
N GLU A 229 3.52 13.34 18.04
CA GLU A 229 3.66 13.39 19.49
C GLU A 229 4.74 14.44 19.81
N PRO A 230 4.44 15.45 20.63
CA PRO A 230 5.45 16.41 21.04
C PRO A 230 6.55 15.74 21.88
N ILE A 231 7.76 16.32 21.90
CA ILE A 231 8.89 15.80 22.70
C ILE A 231 8.54 15.60 24.18
N ASN A 232 7.65 16.43 24.73
CA ASN A 232 7.22 16.36 26.13
C ASN A 232 6.00 15.43 26.34
N GLY A 233 5.63 14.67 25.32
CA GLY A 233 4.37 13.95 25.27
C GLY A 233 3.18 14.89 25.01
N PHE A 234 2.00 14.30 24.96
CA PHE A 234 0.77 15.07 24.84
C PHE A 234 0.32 15.69 26.15
N GLU A 235 -0.14 16.95 26.11
CA GLU A 235 -0.76 17.61 27.27
C GLU A 235 -2.16 17.07 27.56
N ASN A 236 -2.90 16.71 26.51
CA ASN A 236 -4.24 16.14 26.58
C ASN A 236 -4.30 14.89 25.70
N ASP A 237 -5.21 13.96 26.00
CA ASP A 237 -5.43 12.78 25.16
C ASP A 237 -5.74 13.22 23.71
N PRO A 238 -4.90 12.88 22.72
CA PRO A 238 -5.08 13.33 21.35
C PRO A 238 -6.35 12.74 20.75
N LEU A 239 -6.96 13.46 19.81
CA LEU A 239 -8.12 12.97 19.08
C LEU A 239 -7.71 12.09 17.89
N VAL A 240 -8.49 11.03 17.66
CA VAL A 240 -8.40 10.13 16.51
C VAL A 240 -9.76 10.04 15.82
N ARG A 241 -9.74 9.82 14.51
CA ARG A 241 -10.90 9.37 13.74
C ARG A 241 -11.02 7.85 13.85
N VAL A 242 -12.01 7.36 14.58
CA VAL A 242 -12.28 5.93 14.80
C VAL A 242 -13.78 5.71 14.71
N ALA A 243 -14.20 4.63 14.05
CA ALA A 243 -15.58 4.26 13.77
C ALA A 243 -16.40 5.43 13.18
N GLY A 244 -15.78 6.19 12.27
CA GLY A 244 -16.37 7.37 11.63
C GLY A 244 -16.50 8.61 12.52
N VAL A 245 -16.14 8.55 13.81
CA VAL A 245 -16.30 9.66 14.77
C VAL A 245 -14.96 10.16 15.31
N LEU A 246 -14.95 11.39 15.84
CA LEU A 246 -13.80 11.90 16.60
C LEU A 246 -13.88 11.40 18.04
N SER A 247 -12.80 10.77 18.50
CA SER A 247 -12.69 10.25 19.86
C SER A 247 -11.33 10.58 20.47
N PRO A 248 -11.24 10.82 21.78
CA PRO A 248 -9.98 10.71 22.50
C PRO A 248 -9.34 9.33 22.25
N THR A 249 -8.03 9.29 22.10
CA THR A 249 -7.29 8.08 21.73
C THR A 249 -7.43 6.99 22.79
N SER A 250 -7.46 7.35 24.08
CA SER A 250 -7.65 6.39 25.17
C SER A 250 -8.98 5.63 25.12
N ARG A 251 -10.00 6.19 24.47
CA ARG A 251 -11.36 5.62 24.39
C ARG A 251 -11.67 4.89 23.09
N ARG A 252 -10.71 4.78 22.18
CA ARG A 252 -10.92 4.20 20.84
C ARG A 252 -11.56 2.81 20.86
N TYR A 253 -11.16 1.92 21.78
CA TYR A 253 -11.75 0.58 21.89
C TYR A 253 -13.20 0.63 22.36
N GLU A 254 -13.52 1.49 23.34
CA GLU A 254 -14.91 1.68 23.77
C GLU A 254 -15.80 2.18 22.62
N ILE A 255 -15.27 3.06 21.78
CA ILE A 255 -15.99 3.58 20.61
C ILE A 255 -16.19 2.47 19.58
N MET A 256 -15.15 1.71 19.23
CA MET A 256 -15.28 0.58 18.31
C MET A 256 -16.29 -0.45 18.80
N ASP A 257 -16.19 -0.88 20.07
CA ASP A 257 -17.11 -1.85 20.67
C ASP A 257 -18.55 -1.31 20.68
N SER A 258 -18.73 -0.01 20.92
CA SER A 258 -20.06 0.61 20.92
C SER A 258 -20.69 0.65 19.53
N VAL A 259 -19.87 0.86 18.48
CA VAL A 259 -20.34 0.85 17.10
C VAL A 259 -20.60 -0.57 16.63
N GLU A 260 -19.72 -1.54 16.94
CA GLU A 260 -19.97 -2.95 16.64
C GLU A 260 -21.25 -3.45 17.34
N ALA A 261 -21.44 -3.10 18.62
CA ALA A 261 -22.67 -3.42 19.34
C ALA A 261 -23.89 -2.70 18.76
N HIS A 262 -23.74 -1.44 18.31
CA HIS A 262 -24.83 -0.70 17.67
C HIS A 262 -25.20 -1.30 16.32
N ASP A 263 -24.22 -1.61 15.46
CA ASP A 263 -24.42 -2.26 14.17
C ASP A 263 -25.01 -3.66 14.34
N PHE A 264 -24.58 -4.42 15.35
CA PHE A 264 -25.19 -5.70 15.70
C PHE A 264 -26.65 -5.53 16.15
N THR A 265 -26.92 -4.52 16.97
CA THR A 265 -28.30 -4.21 17.40
C THR A 265 -29.16 -3.75 16.22
N LEU A 266 -28.63 -2.91 15.33
CA LEU A 266 -29.30 -2.45 14.12
C LEU A 266 -29.55 -3.60 13.16
N PHE A 267 -28.58 -4.52 13.01
CA PHE A 267 -28.70 -5.73 12.22
C PHE A 267 -29.78 -6.66 12.78
N GLU A 268 -29.83 -6.89 14.09
CA GLU A 268 -30.92 -7.66 14.71
C GLU A 268 -32.28 -6.97 14.53
N MET A 269 -32.35 -5.64 14.68
CA MET A 269 -33.58 -4.86 14.43
C MET A 269 -34.01 -4.93 12.96
N MET A 270 -33.08 -4.86 12.00
CA MET A 270 -33.34 -4.99 10.57
C MET A 270 -33.74 -6.42 10.21
N ARG A 271 -33.15 -7.43 10.85
CA ARG A 271 -33.51 -8.84 10.69
C ARG A 271 -34.90 -9.12 11.23
N GLU A 272 -35.29 -8.50 12.35
CA GLU A 272 -36.65 -8.55 12.87
C GLU A 272 -37.65 -7.83 11.95
N LEU A 273 -37.24 -6.70 11.32
CA LEU A 273 -38.04 -6.00 10.31
C LEU A 273 -38.20 -6.81 9.00
N ASP A 274 -37.15 -7.46 8.53
CA ASP A 274 -37.15 -8.27 7.30
C ASP A 274 -37.89 -9.59 7.48
N ALA A 275 -37.88 -10.17 8.69
CA ALA A 275 -38.73 -11.29 9.05
C ALA A 275 -40.24 -10.93 9.00
N ASP A 276 -40.56 -9.64 9.07
CA ASP A 276 -41.92 -9.11 8.98
C ASP A 276 -42.31 -8.74 7.52
N THR A 277 -41.36 -8.63 6.58
CA THR A 277 -41.59 -8.21 5.18
C THR A 277 -41.26 -9.25 4.10
N GLY A 278 -40.52 -10.31 4.42
CA GLY A 278 -40.44 -11.54 3.61
C GLY A 278 -39.63 -11.48 2.30
N ALA A 279 -38.50 -10.76 2.23
CA ALA A 279 -37.64 -10.70 1.04
C ALA A 279 -36.24 -11.32 1.26
N THR A 280 -35.75 -12.12 0.31
CA THR A 280 -34.44 -12.82 0.31
C THR A 280 -33.36 -12.00 -0.41
N GLY A 281 -32.19 -11.80 0.23
CA GLY A 281 -31.10 -10.92 -0.23
C GLY A 281 -30.14 -11.50 -1.27
N ALA A 282 -29.46 -10.60 -1.99
CA ALA A 282 -28.54 -10.86 -3.10
C ALA A 282 -27.08 -10.55 -2.72
N MET A 283 -26.20 -11.55 -2.78
CA MET A 283 -24.75 -11.39 -2.72
C MET A 283 -24.07 -12.55 -3.47
N ASP A 284 -23.99 -12.48 -4.81
CA ASP A 284 -22.98 -13.24 -5.58
C ASP A 284 -22.65 -12.66 -6.98
N GLU A 285 -23.05 -11.42 -7.30
CA GLU A 285 -22.85 -10.86 -8.63
C GLU A 285 -22.24 -9.45 -8.58
N SER A 286 -20.91 -9.31 -8.60
CA SER A 286 -20.31 -8.06 -9.13
C SER A 286 -18.84 -8.11 -9.56
N LEU A 287 -18.28 -9.29 -9.84
CA LEU A 287 -16.89 -9.42 -10.33
C LEU A 287 -16.61 -8.66 -11.65
N ASP A 288 -17.62 -8.46 -12.50
CA ASP A 288 -17.45 -7.76 -13.79
C ASP A 288 -17.48 -6.22 -13.68
N SER A 289 -17.88 -5.66 -12.54
CA SER A 289 -17.86 -4.21 -12.30
C SER A 289 -16.49 -3.67 -11.88
N ILE A 290 -15.57 -4.57 -11.51
CA ILE A 290 -14.27 -4.29 -10.87
C ILE A 290 -13.25 -3.65 -11.81
N VAL A 291 -13.40 -3.81 -13.13
CA VAL A 291 -12.46 -3.27 -14.12
C VAL A 291 -12.74 -1.79 -14.43
N ALA A 292 -13.97 -1.31 -14.22
CA ALA A 292 -14.40 0.01 -14.68
C ALA A 292 -14.14 1.16 -13.69
N SER A 293 -13.88 0.90 -12.40
CA SER A 293 -13.71 1.95 -11.38
C SER A 293 -12.26 2.37 -11.11
N ARG A 294 -11.27 1.74 -11.77
CA ARG A 294 -9.83 1.94 -11.52
C ARG A 294 -9.22 3.19 -12.17
N ASP A 295 -9.97 3.92 -12.99
CA ASP A 295 -9.44 5.00 -13.85
C ASP A 295 -9.20 6.37 -13.17
N SER A 296 -9.20 6.48 -11.83
CA SER A 296 -9.20 7.80 -11.17
C SER A 296 -8.20 8.06 -10.04
N ILE A 297 -7.30 7.12 -9.69
CA ILE A 297 -6.56 7.24 -8.41
C ILE A 297 -5.15 7.85 -8.49
N GLU A 298 -4.51 7.99 -9.65
CA GLU A 298 -3.19 8.64 -9.71
C GLU A 298 -3.16 9.74 -10.75
N GLY A 299 -3.38 10.97 -10.27
CA GLY A 299 -3.33 12.20 -11.02
C GLY A 299 -3.20 13.44 -10.12
N SER A 300 -2.03 13.60 -9.47
CA SER A 300 -1.40 14.91 -9.20
C SER A 300 0.01 14.73 -8.65
#